data_AF-A0A7G6E2Z4-F1
#
_entry.id   AF-A0A7G6E2Z4-F1
#
_cell.length_a   1.000
_cell.length_b   1.000
_cell.length_c   1.000
_cell.angle_alpha   90.00
_cell.angle_beta   90.00
_cell.angle_gamma   90.00
#
_symmetry.space_group_name_H-M   'P 1'
#
loop_
_entity.id
_entity.type
_entity.pdbx_description
1 polymer ?
#
loop_
_entity_poly.entity_id
_entity_poly.type
_entity_poly.pdbx_seq_one_letter_code
_entity_poly.pdbx_strand_id
1 'polypeptide(L)' 'MEEYLKEPELRDLHKVELEMARCFDSQDYQEGYRAFLEKRKPRFQGK' A
#
# COMPACT_ATOMS: atom_id res chain seq x y z
N MET A 1 -3.73 7.80 8.06
CA MET A 1 -2.81 6.81 8.66
C MET A 1 -2.83 6.85 10.21
N GLU A 2 -3.81 7.49 10.84
CA GLU A 2 -3.90 7.61 12.31
C GLU A 2 -4.76 6.54 12.98
N GLU A 3 -5.37 5.63 12.20
CA GLU A 3 -6.29 4.61 12.72
C GLU A 3 -5.65 3.73 13.81
N TYR A 4 -4.34 3.49 13.70
CA TYR A 4 -3.58 2.68 14.65
C TYR A 4 -3.40 3.35 16.02
N LEU A 5 -3.62 4.66 16.12
CA LEU A 5 -3.55 5.43 17.37
C LEU A 5 -4.84 5.34 18.18
N LYS A 6 -5.95 4.88 17.57
CA LYS A 6 -7.22 4.72 18.28
C LYS A 6 -7.22 3.46 19.13
N GLU A 7 -8.08 3.49 20.16
CA GLU A 7 -8.44 2.30 20.93
C GLU A 7 -8.95 1.20 19.99
N PRO A 8 -8.66 -0.09 20.24
CA PRO A 8 -8.97 -1.18 19.32
C PRO A 8 -10.43 -1.22 18.86
N GLU A 9 -11.38 -1.00 19.77
CA GLU A 9 -12.82 -0.96 19.45
C GLU A 9 -13.24 0.23 18.58
N LEU A 10 -12.44 1.30 18.52
CA LEU A 10 -12.74 2.52 17.78
C LEU A 10 -12.11 2.54 16.38
N ARG A 11 -11.41 1.46 16.00
CA ARG A 11 -10.72 1.35 14.71
C ARG A 11 -11.69 0.97 13.60
N ASP A 12 -11.68 1.76 12.55
CA ASP A 12 -12.32 1.47 11.28
C ASP A 12 -11.39 0.60 10.42
N LEU A 13 -11.50 -0.71 10.62
CA LEU A 13 -10.71 -1.70 9.87
C LEU A 13 -11.04 -1.69 8.38
N HIS A 14 -12.31 -1.44 8.02
CA HIS A 14 -12.73 -1.38 6.63
C HIS A 14 -12.07 -0.21 5.89
N LYS A 15 -11.95 0.94 6.54
CA LYS A 15 -11.18 2.07 6.00
C LYS A 15 -9.70 1.71 5.81
N VAL A 16 -9.09 1.00 6.76
CA VAL A 16 -7.69 0.56 6.64
C VAL A 16 -7.52 -0.38 5.47
N GLU A 17 -8.38 -1.38 5.33
CA GLU A 17 -8.37 -2.32 4.20
C GLU A 17 -8.50 -1.59 2.87
N LEU A 18 -9.39 -0.60 2.78
CA LEU A 18 -9.61 0.16 1.55
C LEU A 18 -8.39 1.03 1.18
N GLU A 19 -7.75 1.70 2.15
CA GLU A 19 -6.49 2.41 1.90
C GLU A 19 -5.37 1.46 1.47
N MET A 20 -5.31 0.28 2.11
CA MET A 20 -4.31 -0.73 1.81
C MET A 20 -4.48 -1.26 0.37
N ALA A 21 -5.71 -1.59 -0.03
CA ALA A 21 -6.05 -2.00 -1.39
C ALA A 21 -5.63 -0.94 -2.42
N ARG A 22 -5.92 0.34 -2.16
CA ARG A 22 -5.46 1.43 -3.04
C ARG A 22 -3.95 1.47 -3.23
N CYS A 23 -3.17 1.27 -2.17
CA CYS A 23 -1.72 1.22 -2.28
C CYS A 23 -1.25 0.01 -3.11
N PHE A 24 -1.85 -1.16 -2.89
CA PHE A 24 -1.51 -2.39 -3.62
C PHE A 24 -1.92 -2.35 -5.10
N ASP A 25 -2.99 -1.65 -5.43
CA ASP A 25 -3.46 -1.46 -6.81
C ASP A 25 -2.67 -0.38 -7.58
N SER A 26 -1.76 0.35 -6.91
CA SER A 26 -0.94 1.38 -7.57
C SER A 26 0.02 0.79 -8.59
N GLN A 27 0.34 1.57 -9.62
CA GLN A 27 1.30 1.15 -10.65
C GLN A 27 2.70 1.00 -10.06
N ASP A 28 3.05 1.87 -9.11
CA ASP A 28 4.32 1.81 -8.41
C ASP A 28 4.47 0.55 -7.55
N TYR A 29 3.38 0.06 -6.93
CA TYR A 29 3.42 -1.23 -6.22
C TYR A 29 3.73 -2.37 -7.19
N GLN A 30 3.02 -2.44 -8.32
CA GLN A 30 3.23 -3.47 -9.34
C GLN A 30 4.64 -3.42 -9.93
N GLU A 31 5.16 -2.22 -10.21
CA GLU A 31 6.51 -2.00 -10.72
C GLU A 31 7.57 -2.42 -9.70
N GLY A 32 7.39 -2.06 -8.42
CA GLY A 32 8.28 -2.47 -7.33
C GLY A 32 8.34 -3.99 -7.20
N TYR A 33 7.19 -4.65 -7.22
CA TYR A 33 7.09 -6.10 -7.18
C TYR A 33 7.80 -6.76 -8.37
N ARG A 34 7.52 -6.29 -9.60
CA ARG A 34 8.16 -6.82 -10.82
C ARG A 34 9.67 -6.60 -10.80
N ALA A 35 10.12 -5.40 -10.46
CA ALA A 35 11.54 -5.06 -10.39
C ALA A 35 12.30 -5.93 -9.38
N PHE A 36 11.67 -6.23 -8.24
CA PHE A 36 12.24 -7.13 -7.22
C PHE A 36 12.42 -8.55 -7.74
N LEU A 37 11.41 -9.11 -8.41
CA LEU A 37 11.49 -10.45 -9.03
C LEU A 37 12.57 -10.51 -10.11
N GLU A 38 12.65 -9.48 -10.95
CA GLU A 38 13.63 -9.37 -12.05
C GLU A 38 15.03 -8.94 -11.58
N LYS A 39 15.24 -8.68 -10.29
CA LYS A 39 16.51 -8.19 -9.70
C LYS A 39 17.04 -6.92 -10.38
N ARG A 40 16.14 -6.01 -10.75
CA ARG A 40 16.46 -4.70 -11.34
C ARG A 40 16.02 -3.55 -10.44
N LYS A 41 16.50 -2.34 -10.74
CA LYS A 41 15.99 -1.13 -10.08
C LYS A 41 14.57 -0.82 -10.59
N PRO A 42 13.61 -0.52 -9.70
CA PRO A 42 12.27 -0.07 -10.10
C PRO A 42 12.32 1.37 -10.64
N ARG A 43 11.34 1.71 -11.48
CA ARG A 43 11.10 3.06 -12.02
C ARG A 43 9.75 3.59 -11.55
N PHE A 44 9.73 4.14 -10.35
CA PHE A 44 8.53 4.72 -9.78
C PHE A 44 8.13 6.03 -10.49
N GLN A 45 6.83 6.25 -10.65
CA GLN A 45 6.24 7.42 -11.30
C GLN A 45 5.36 8.26 -10.37
N GLY A 46 5.13 7.81 -9.14
CA GLY A 46 4.27 8.47 -8.14
C GLY A 46 2.79 8.32 -8.44
N LYS A 47 2.37 7.19 -9.05
CA LYS A 47 0.99 6.94 -9.51
C LYS A 47 0.50 5.53 -9.19
#